data_AF-A0A1R4FM92-F1
#
_entry.id   AF-A0A1R4FM92-F1
#
_cell.length_a   1.000
_cell.length_b   1.000
_cell.length_c   1.000
_cell.angle_alpha   90.00
_cell.angle_beta   90.00
_cell.angle_gamma   90.00
#
_symmetry.space_group_name_H-M   'P 1'
#
loop_
_entity.id
_entity.type
_entity.pdbx_description
1 polymer ?
#
loop_
_entity_poly.entity_id
_entity_poly.type
_entity_poly.pdbx_seq_one_letter_code
_entity_poly.pdbx_strand_id
1 'polypeptide(L)'
;MLRAPASRRDRAHRGDAHALALHGVRAGTRQQIVAEFQRYTAFALELGDYLLASWHPTTRPESIGFEPGIRWRRLDVLRTEAGGPFDREGAVEFEAHYRLEGARGVQHEVGAFLRERGRWYYLGAR
;
A
#
# COMPACT_ATOMS: atom_id res chain seq x y z
N MET A 1 2.36 -5.27 48.51
CA MET A 1 3.56 -4.43 48.31
C MET A 1 4.69 -5.34 47.85
N LEU A 2 4.95 -5.43 46.54
CA LEU A 2 6.18 -6.01 46.00
C LEU A 2 6.40 -5.37 44.62
N ARG A 3 7.58 -4.77 44.43
CA ARG A 3 8.01 -4.09 43.20
C ARG A 3 9.22 -4.83 42.65
N ALA A 4 9.17 -5.23 41.37
CA ALA A 4 10.28 -5.36 40.41
C ALA A 4 9.76 -5.99 39.09
N PRO A 5 10.44 -5.86 37.92
CA PRO A 5 11.45 -4.88 37.50
C PRO A 5 11.07 -4.17 36.17
N ALA A 6 11.92 -3.23 35.74
CA ALA A 6 11.81 -2.53 34.46
C ALA A 6 12.33 -3.37 33.27
N SER A 7 11.93 -2.94 32.07
CA SER A 7 12.56 -3.15 30.75
C SER A 7 12.27 -4.45 29.99
N ARG A 8 11.42 -4.32 28.96
CA ARG A 8 11.70 -4.88 27.64
C ARG A 8 11.43 -3.77 26.62
N ARG A 9 12.49 -3.22 26.04
CA ARG A 9 12.39 -2.39 24.83
C ARG A 9 11.75 -3.27 23.77
N ASP A 10 10.48 -3.01 23.46
CA ASP A 10 9.77 -3.79 22.47
C ASP A 10 10.36 -3.47 21.10
N ARG A 11 10.86 -4.52 20.46
CA ARG A 11 11.67 -4.42 19.25
C ARG A 11 10.69 -4.19 18.10
N ALA A 12 10.57 -2.94 17.66
CA ALA A 12 9.73 -2.53 16.54
C ALA A 12 9.81 -3.55 15.39
N HIS A 13 8.73 -4.32 15.21
CA HIS A 13 8.55 -5.18 14.04
C HIS A 13 8.17 -4.28 12.86
N ARG A 14 9.17 -3.63 12.27
CA ARG A 14 9.03 -2.99 10.96
C ARG A 14 8.64 -4.08 9.96
N GLY A 15 7.48 -3.96 9.31
CA GLY A 15 6.93 -5.02 8.46
C GLY A 15 7.81 -5.27 7.23
N ASP A 16 8.19 -6.52 7.01
CA ASP A 16 8.98 -6.93 5.85
C ASP A 16 8.06 -7.11 4.63
N ALA A 17 7.97 -6.11 3.75
CA ALA A 17 7.38 -6.29 2.42
C ALA A 17 8.27 -7.21 1.58
N HIS A 18 7.69 -8.27 1.05
CA HIS A 18 8.37 -9.17 0.12
C HIS A 18 7.58 -9.27 -1.18
N ALA A 19 8.29 -9.28 -2.31
CA ALA A 19 7.81 -9.63 -3.65
C ALA A 19 6.59 -8.86 -4.22
N LEU A 20 6.80 -8.30 -5.41
CA LEU A 20 5.76 -7.87 -6.35
C LEU A 20 5.60 -8.94 -7.43
N ALA A 21 4.37 -9.35 -7.73
CA ALA A 21 4.07 -10.12 -8.93
C ALA A 21 3.14 -9.33 -9.86
N LEU A 22 3.36 -9.44 -11.17
CA LEU A 22 2.54 -8.83 -12.21
C LEU A 22 1.88 -9.95 -13.01
N HIS A 23 0.57 -10.13 -12.87
CA HIS A 23 -0.18 -11.17 -13.56
C HIS A 23 -0.90 -10.59 -14.77
N GLY A 24 -0.58 -11.05 -15.99
CA GLY A 24 -1.29 -10.62 -17.21
C GLY A 24 -1.11 -9.14 -17.61
N VAL A 25 -0.27 -8.37 -16.92
CA VAL A 25 0.00 -6.97 -17.23
C VAL A 25 1.07 -6.87 -18.33
N ARG A 26 0.73 -6.23 -19.46
CA ARG A 26 1.72 -5.92 -20.51
C ARG A 26 2.78 -4.95 -19.97
N ALA A 27 4.04 -5.33 -20.12
CA ALA A 27 5.23 -4.58 -19.72
C ALA A 27 5.39 -3.29 -20.54
N GLY A 28 4.65 -2.26 -20.16
CA GLY A 28 5.06 -0.87 -20.27
C GLY A 28 4.98 -0.28 -18.86
N THR A 29 5.90 0.60 -18.47
CA THR A 29 5.92 1.16 -17.12
C THR A 29 4.72 2.08 -16.91
N ARG A 30 3.58 1.51 -16.52
CA ARG A 30 2.41 2.28 -16.10
C ARG A 30 2.74 2.88 -14.73
N GLN A 31 2.88 4.19 -14.67
CA GLN A 31 3.33 4.91 -13.47
C GLN A 31 2.43 4.66 -12.26
N GLN A 32 1.15 4.38 -12.47
CA GLN A 32 0.22 3.98 -11.40
C GLN A 32 0.56 2.63 -10.75
N ILE A 33 1.17 1.67 -11.48
CA ILE A 33 1.66 0.42 -10.87
C ILE A 33 2.80 0.73 -9.90
N VAL A 34 3.71 1.63 -10.30
CA VAL A 34 4.80 2.07 -9.45
C VAL A 34 4.25 2.81 -8.22
N ALA A 35 3.24 3.67 -8.40
CA ALA A 35 2.58 4.36 -7.31
C ALA A 35 1.89 3.39 -6.33
N GLU A 36 1.16 2.38 -6.83
CA GLU A 36 0.54 1.35 -6.00
C GLU A 36 1.58 0.53 -5.24
N PHE A 37 2.66 0.10 -5.90
CA PHE A 37 3.74 -0.62 -5.24
C PHE A 37 4.42 0.21 -4.14
N GLN A 38 4.63 1.51 -4.37
CA GLN A 38 5.17 2.41 -3.36
C GLN A 38 4.22 2.56 -2.16
N ARG A 39 2.91 2.66 -2.41
CA ARG A 39 1.90 2.71 -1.34
C ARG A 39 1.84 1.42 -0.55
N TYR A 40 1.80 0.27 -1.21
CA TYR A 40 1.91 -1.04 -0.56
C TYR A 40 3.15 -1.13 0.34
N THR A 41 4.31 -0.71 -0.18
CA THR A 41 5.57 -0.70 0.59
C THR A 41 5.48 0.24 1.79
N ALA A 42 4.84 1.40 1.62
CA ALA A 42 4.60 2.34 2.71
C ALA A 42 3.64 1.79 3.78
N PHE A 43 2.62 1.01 3.41
CA PHE A 43 1.79 0.28 4.38
C PHE A 43 2.60 -0.79 5.13
N ALA A 44 3.43 -1.56 4.42
CA ALA A 44 4.27 -2.57 5.04
C ALA A 44 5.30 -2.00 6.02
N LEU A 45 5.84 -0.82 5.72
CA LEU A 45 6.82 -0.12 6.56
C LEU A 45 6.20 0.89 7.53
N GLU A 46 4.87 0.97 7.60
CA GLU A 46 4.11 1.91 8.44
C GLU A 46 4.49 3.39 8.22
N LEU A 47 4.77 3.77 6.96
CA LEU A 47 5.14 5.13 6.56
C LEU A 47 3.90 6.01 6.32
N GLY A 48 3.20 6.35 7.39
CA GLY A 48 1.94 7.12 7.36
C GLY A 48 2.04 8.46 6.60
N ASP A 49 3.12 9.21 6.82
CA ASP A 49 3.33 10.50 6.15
C ASP A 49 3.43 10.37 4.63
N TYR A 50 4.07 9.30 4.13
CA TYR A 50 4.13 9.03 2.70
C TYR A 50 2.76 8.67 2.14
N LEU A 51 1.98 7.87 2.87
CA LEU A 51 0.62 7.48 2.47
C LEU A 51 -0.30 8.70 2.37
N LEU A 52 -0.22 9.63 3.33
CA LEU A 52 -0.94 10.90 3.29
C LEU A 52 -0.45 11.80 2.16
N ALA A 53 0.86 11.89 1.92
CA ALA A 53 1.42 12.75 0.87
C ALA A 53 1.17 12.22 -0.56
N SER A 54 0.93 10.92 -0.72
CA SER A 54 0.61 10.27 -2.00
C SER A 54 -0.90 10.21 -2.29
N TRP A 55 -1.76 10.54 -1.32
CA TRP A 55 -3.19 10.68 -1.51
C TRP A 55 -3.55 12.04 -2.12
N HIS A 56 -4.56 12.06 -2.98
CA HIS A 56 -5.11 13.31 -3.49
C HIS A 56 -5.78 14.12 -2.36
N PRO A 57 -5.58 15.44 -2.25
CA PRO A 57 -6.13 16.24 -1.15
C PRO A 57 -7.65 16.17 -0.97
N THR A 58 -8.40 15.92 -2.05
CA THR A 58 -9.88 15.89 -1.99
C THR A 58 -10.43 14.63 -1.32
N THR A 59 -9.66 13.55 -1.25
CA THR A 59 -10.10 12.26 -0.68
C THR A 59 -9.18 11.74 0.42
N ARG A 60 -8.11 12.49 0.73
CA ARG A 60 -7.12 12.13 1.74
C ARG A 60 -7.77 12.07 3.14
N PRO A 61 -7.61 10.96 3.88
CA PRO A 61 -8.06 10.89 5.26
C PRO A 61 -7.21 11.79 6.17
N GLU A 62 -7.73 12.15 7.34
CA GLU A 62 -7.01 12.95 8.33
C GLU A 62 -5.79 12.23 8.92
N SER A 63 -5.89 10.91 9.06
CA SER A 63 -4.85 10.05 9.61
C SER A 63 -4.85 8.66 8.98
N ILE A 64 -3.71 7.97 9.03
CA ILE A 64 -3.59 6.58 8.62
C ILE A 64 -3.52 5.70 9.86
N GLY A 65 -4.42 4.72 9.94
CA GLY A 65 -4.37 3.66 10.95
C GLY A 65 -3.56 2.46 10.43
N PHE A 66 -2.81 1.82 11.31
CA PHE A 66 -2.12 0.57 11.04
C PHE A 66 -2.67 -0.51 11.97
N GLU A 67 -3.03 -1.66 11.41
CA GLU A 67 -3.53 -2.80 12.17
C GLU A 67 -2.37 -3.51 12.88
N PRO A 68 -2.29 -3.52 14.23
CA PRO A 68 -1.17 -4.11 14.93
C PRO A 68 -1.03 -5.61 14.61
N GLY A 69 0.20 -6.04 14.31
CA GLY A 69 0.50 -7.45 14.07
C GLY A 69 0.17 -7.93 12.65
N ILE A 70 -0.42 -7.10 11.79
CA ILE A 70 -0.50 -7.40 10.36
C ILE A 70 0.92 -7.38 9.76
N ARG A 71 1.23 -8.38 8.93
CA ARG A 71 2.46 -8.39 8.14
C ARG A 71 2.11 -8.59 6.69
N TRP A 72 2.34 -7.57 5.86
CA TRP A 72 2.22 -7.63 4.41
C TRP A 72 3.34 -8.50 3.83
N ARG A 73 3.01 -9.37 2.86
CA ARG A 73 3.92 -10.41 2.38
C ARG A 73 4.08 -10.51 0.87
N ARG A 74 3.09 -10.05 0.12
CA ARG A 74 3.11 -10.00 -1.34
C ARG A 74 2.09 -9.00 -1.86
N LEU A 75 2.41 -8.35 -2.97
CA LEU A 75 1.46 -7.61 -3.79
C LEU A 75 1.36 -8.28 -5.17
N ASP A 76 0.16 -8.69 -5.54
CA ASP A 76 -0.14 -9.28 -6.84
C ASP A 76 -0.99 -8.28 -7.64
N VAL A 77 -0.46 -7.72 -8.73
CA VAL A 77 -1.23 -6.85 -9.63
C VAL A 77 -1.97 -7.72 -10.64
N LEU A 78 -3.30 -7.63 -10.63
CA LEU A 78 -4.19 -8.43 -11.44
C LEU A 78 -4.54 -7.75 -12.77
N ARG A 79 -4.85 -6.45 -12.72
CA ARG A 79 -5.29 -5.67 -13.89
C ARG A 79 -4.93 -4.19 -13.73
N THR A 80 -4.80 -3.52 -14.86
CA THR A 80 -4.69 -2.06 -14.91
C THR A 80 -5.62 -1.47 -15.96
N GLU A 81 -6.26 -0.36 -15.61
CA GLU A 81 -7.10 0.44 -16.51
C GLU A 81 -6.45 1.80 -16.73
N ALA A 82 -6.44 2.27 -17.98
CA ALA A 82 -5.74 3.49 -18.39
C ALA A 82 -4.28 3.54 -17.87
N GLY A 83 -3.77 4.72 -17.50
CA GLY A 83 -2.43 4.91 -16.97
C GLY A 83 -1.32 5.05 -18.01
N GLY A 84 -1.69 5.28 -19.26
CA GLY A 84 -0.77 5.62 -20.33
C GLY A 84 -0.20 7.04 -20.21
N PRO A 85 0.77 7.41 -21.06
CA PRO A 85 1.44 8.72 -21.02
C PRO A 85 0.51 9.92 -21.19
N PHE A 86 -0.68 9.74 -21.76
CA PHE A 86 -1.67 10.79 -22.02
C PHE A 86 -2.89 10.73 -21.10
N ASP A 87 -3.05 9.64 -20.34
CA ASP A 87 -4.21 9.48 -19.47
C ASP A 87 -4.11 10.40 -18.25
N ARG A 88 -5.26 10.90 -17.79
CA ARG A 88 -5.35 11.70 -16.56
C ARG A 88 -5.78 10.86 -15.36
N GLU A 89 -6.36 9.71 -15.61
CA GLU A 89 -6.86 8.80 -14.60
C GLU A 89 -6.39 7.39 -14.91
N GLY A 90 -6.45 6.52 -13.90
CA GLY A 90 -6.26 5.10 -14.09
C GLY A 90 -6.49 4.32 -12.82
N ALA A 91 -6.57 3.00 -12.96
CA ALA A 91 -6.83 2.11 -11.85
C ALA A 91 -5.87 0.91 -11.85
N VAL A 92 -5.60 0.40 -10.65
CA VAL A 92 -4.83 -0.82 -10.42
C VAL A 92 -5.69 -1.76 -9.58
N GLU A 93 -6.02 -2.92 -10.14
CA GLU A 93 -6.63 -4.02 -9.40
C GLU A 93 -5.52 -4.91 -8.85
N PHE A 94 -5.55 -5.18 -7.54
CA PHE A 94 -4.48 -5.91 -6.87
C PHE A 94 -4.98 -6.76 -5.70
N GLU A 95 -4.19 -7.76 -5.36
CA GLU A 95 -4.29 -8.54 -4.14
C GLU A 95 -3.07 -8.29 -3.24
N ALA A 96 -3.30 -7.78 -2.04
CA ALA A 96 -2.28 -7.63 -1.01
C ALA A 96 -2.40 -8.78 0.00
N HIS A 97 -1.41 -9.67 -0.01
CA HIS A 97 -1.37 -10.82 0.89
C HIS A 97 -0.72 -10.44 2.21
N TYR A 98 -1.31 -10.88 3.32
CA TYR A 98 -0.80 -10.61 4.65
C TYR A 98 -0.88 -11.84 5.57
N ARG A 99 -0.23 -11.71 6.74
CA ARG A 99 -0.49 -12.55 7.90
C ARG A 99 -0.94 -11.71 9.09
N LEU A 100 -1.95 -12.18 9.81
CA LEU A 100 -2.42 -11.59 11.06
C LEU A 100 -2.63 -12.74 12.05
N GLU A 101 -2.02 -12.64 13.24
CA GLU A 101 -2.10 -13.68 14.28
C GLU A 101 -1.75 -15.10 13.79
N GLY A 102 -0.85 -15.20 12.79
CA GLY A 102 -0.45 -16.47 12.18
C GLY A 102 -1.35 -16.98 11.05
N ALA A 103 -2.56 -16.44 10.90
CA ALA A 103 -3.46 -16.73 9.79
C ALA A 103 -3.03 -15.98 8.51
N ARG A 104 -3.26 -16.58 7.35
CA ARG A 104 -3.06 -15.91 6.04
C ARG A 104 -4.34 -15.19 5.64
N GLY A 105 -4.20 -14.00 5.09
CA GLY A 105 -5.30 -13.22 4.52
C GLY A 105 -4.91 -12.59 3.20
N VAL A 106 -5.93 -12.14 2.46
CA VAL A 106 -5.80 -11.40 1.20
C VAL A 106 -6.75 -10.22 1.26
N GLN A 107 -6.27 -9.04 0.89
CA GLN A 107 -7.07 -7.86 0.60
C GLN A 107 -7.09 -7.68 -0.91
N HIS A 108 -8.27 -7.75 -1.52
CA HIS A 108 -8.48 -7.51 -2.95
C HIS A 108 -9.17 -6.16 -3.13
N GLU A 109 -8.54 -5.26 -3.88
CA GLU A 109 -9.02 -3.91 -4.09
C GLU A 109 -8.78 -3.42 -5.51
N VAL A 110 -9.53 -2.39 -5.90
CA VAL A 110 -9.25 -1.59 -7.10
C VAL A 110 -8.87 -0.17 -6.68
N GLY A 111 -7.57 0.14 -6.68
CA GLY A 111 -7.03 1.47 -6.38
C GLY A 111 -7.19 2.43 -7.56
N ALA A 112 -7.83 3.58 -7.33
CA ALA A 112 -8.02 4.63 -8.32
C ALA A 112 -6.96 5.73 -8.18
N PHE A 113 -6.51 6.28 -9.31
CA PHE A 113 -5.45 7.28 -9.37
C PHE A 113 -5.79 8.43 -10.31
N LEU A 114 -5.36 9.64 -9.94
CA LEU A 114 -5.44 10.87 -10.73
C LEU A 114 -4.04 11.42 -10.99
N ARG A 115 -3.76 11.82 -12.23
CA ARG A 115 -2.52 12.47 -12.63
C ARG A 115 -2.70 13.97 -12.70
N GLU A 116 -2.02 14.69 -11.80
CA GLU A 116 -1.95 16.14 -11.80
C GLU A 116 -0.50 16.61 -11.84
N ARG A 117 -0.20 17.57 -12.72
CA ARG A 117 1.13 18.18 -12.86
C ARG A 117 2.24 17.12 -13.01
N GLY A 118 1.96 16.04 -13.73
CA GLY A 118 2.89 14.93 -13.99
C GLY A 118 3.06 13.93 -12.85
N ARG A 119 2.34 14.08 -11.73
CA ARG A 119 2.38 13.18 -10.58
C ARG A 119 1.06 12.42 -10.43
N TRP A 120 1.14 11.13 -10.12
CA TRP A 120 -0.03 10.32 -9.78
C TRP A 120 -0.34 10.41 -8.29
N TYR A 121 -1.60 10.67 -7.98
CA TYR A 121 -2.18 10.70 -6.65
C TYR A 121 -3.21 9.60 -6.52
N TYR A 122 -3.21 8.93 -5.37
CA TYR A 122 -4.23 7.94 -5.04
C TYR A 122 -5.52 8.64 -4.64
N LEU A 123 -6.65 8.22 -5.21
CA LEU A 123 -7.97 8.75 -4.90
C LEU A 123 -8.69 7.93 -3.82
N GLY A 124 -8.38 6.64 -3.72
CA GLY A 124 -9.12 5.70 -2.90
C GLY A 124 -9.16 4.32 -3.55
N ALA A 125 -9.55 3.32 -2.79
CA ALA A 125 -9.89 2.00 -3.29
C ALA A 125 -11.40 1.76 -3.14
N ARG A 126 -11.90 0.87 -3.99
CA ARG A 126 -13.24 0.28 -3.93
C ARG A 126 -13.13 -1.23 -3.85
#